data_AF-A0A9D6J4B4-F1
#
_entry.id   AF-A0A9D6J4B4-F1
#
_cell.length_a   1.000
_cell.length_b   1.000
_cell.length_c   1.000
_cell.angle_alpha   90.00
_cell.angle_beta   90.00
_cell.angle_gamma   90.00
#
_symmetry.space_group_name_H-M   'P 1'
#
loop_
_entity.id
_entity.type
_entity.pdbx_description
1 polymer ?
#
loop_
_entity_poly.entity_id
_entity_poly.type
_entity_poly.pdbx_seq_one_letter_code
_entity_poly.pdbx_strand_id
1 'polypeptide(L)'
;FNKDEYPKPTTQLEKLGTLRPAFKKDGTVTAGNASGINDGAAAIVVMSEQAAEEFGVTPLATITGYAYAGVDPYLMGMGPVEAVKKLLKKSGLTMNDIDLIEANEAFAAQSLGVGYQLGWDPSKVNVNGGAIALGHPIGASGTRILVTLLYEMKRRNAKRGLATLCVGGGMGICMLVEA
;
A
#
# COMPACT_ATOMS: atom_id res chain seq x y z
N PHE A 1 13.21 -7.35 19.45
CA PHE A 1 12.61 -7.36 18.10
C PHE A 1 12.73 -5.95 17.52
N ASN A 2 13.63 -5.74 16.54
CA ASN A 2 13.92 -4.42 15.96
C ASN A 2 14.19 -4.46 14.44
N LYS A 3 13.87 -5.58 13.79
CA LYS A 3 14.09 -5.83 12.36
C LYS A 3 12.97 -6.74 11.87
N ASP A 4 12.43 -6.44 10.68
CA ASP A 4 11.45 -7.30 10.03
C ASP A 4 12.07 -8.68 9.75
N GLU A 5 11.36 -9.74 10.18
CA GLU A 5 11.83 -11.13 10.05
C GLU A 5 11.14 -11.92 8.93
N TYR A 6 10.04 -11.38 8.38
CA TYR A 6 9.30 -12.03 7.30
C TYR A 6 10.05 -12.08 5.95
N PRO A 7 10.87 -11.07 5.58
CA PRO A 7 11.65 -11.12 4.35
C PRO A 7 12.51 -12.39 4.29
N LYS A 8 12.54 -13.04 3.11
CA LYS A 8 13.31 -14.27 2.85
C LYS A 8 14.46 -13.95 1.90
N PRO A 9 15.68 -13.62 2.39
CA PRO A 9 16.79 -13.17 1.54
C PRO A 9 17.26 -14.24 0.55
N THR A 10 17.01 -15.51 0.85
CA THR A 10 17.39 -16.66 0.01
C THR A 10 16.32 -17.03 -1.01
N THR A 11 15.37 -16.14 -1.31
CA THR A 11 14.33 -16.39 -2.31
C THR A 11 14.93 -16.49 -3.71
N GLN A 12 14.55 -17.52 -4.45
CA GLN A 12 14.97 -17.77 -5.83
C GLN A 12 13.73 -17.91 -6.71
N LEU A 13 13.79 -17.34 -7.92
CA LEU A 13 12.66 -17.31 -8.84
C LEU A 13 12.21 -18.72 -9.24
N GLU A 14 13.17 -19.60 -9.47
CA GLU A 14 12.96 -21.01 -9.83
C GLU A 14 12.14 -21.70 -8.73
N LYS A 15 12.48 -21.46 -7.47
CA LYS A 15 11.76 -22.01 -6.32
C LYS A 15 10.32 -21.49 -6.28
N LEU A 16 10.08 -20.20 -6.54
CA LEU A 16 8.73 -19.64 -6.57
C LEU A 16 7.86 -20.33 -7.63
N GLY A 17 8.43 -20.68 -8.79
CA GLY A 17 7.73 -21.40 -9.86
C GLY A 17 7.33 -22.84 -9.51
N THR A 18 7.95 -23.44 -8.49
CA THR A 18 7.65 -24.82 -8.05
C THR A 18 6.62 -24.89 -6.93
N LEU A 19 6.19 -23.74 -6.38
CA LEU A 19 5.29 -23.73 -5.24
C LEU A 19 3.88 -24.19 -5.65
N ARG A 20 3.32 -25.10 -4.85
CA ARG A 20 1.94 -25.56 -5.06
C ARG A 20 0.93 -24.41 -4.87
N PRO A 21 -0.17 -24.39 -5.64
CA PRO A 21 -1.27 -23.47 -5.41
C PRO A 21 -1.85 -23.61 -4.00
N ALA A 22 -2.23 -22.48 -3.38
CA ALA A 22 -2.70 -22.43 -2.00
C ALA A 22 -4.24 -22.46 -1.87
N PHE A 23 -4.97 -22.01 -2.90
CA PHE A 23 -6.43 -21.76 -2.79
C PHE A 23 -7.30 -22.61 -3.73
N LYS A 24 -6.80 -22.99 -4.91
CA LYS A 24 -7.50 -23.81 -5.90
C LYS A 24 -6.51 -24.81 -6.50
N LYS A 25 -6.96 -26.04 -6.80
CA LYS A 25 -6.10 -27.15 -7.26
C LYS A 25 -5.17 -26.75 -8.42
N ASP A 26 -5.71 -26.05 -9.41
CA ASP A 26 -4.98 -25.58 -10.60
C ASP A 26 -4.88 -24.04 -10.62
N GLY A 27 -4.81 -23.43 -9.43
CA GLY A 27 -4.71 -21.98 -9.26
C GLY A 27 -3.29 -21.43 -9.45
N THR A 28 -3.16 -20.11 -9.44
CA THR A 28 -1.87 -19.41 -9.61
C THR A 28 -1.35 -18.75 -8.33
N VAL A 29 -2.20 -18.61 -7.31
CA VAL A 29 -1.83 -18.01 -6.03
C VAL A 29 -1.20 -19.07 -5.13
N THR A 30 0.01 -18.79 -4.64
CA THR A 30 0.84 -19.65 -3.81
C THR A 30 1.27 -18.91 -2.54
N ALA A 31 1.87 -19.62 -1.58
CA ALA A 31 2.44 -18.97 -0.39
C ALA A 31 3.63 -18.03 -0.71
N GLY A 32 4.21 -18.11 -1.91
CA GLY A 32 5.32 -17.25 -2.32
C GLY A 32 4.90 -15.96 -3.04
N ASN A 33 3.62 -15.85 -3.42
CA ASN A 33 3.07 -14.66 -4.08
C ASN A 33 1.83 -14.08 -3.35
N ALA A 34 1.65 -14.50 -2.10
CA ALA A 34 0.69 -13.96 -1.15
C ALA A 34 1.43 -13.41 0.06
N SER A 35 0.87 -12.37 0.69
CA SER A 35 1.37 -11.91 1.98
C SER A 35 1.16 -12.94 3.09
N GLY A 36 1.95 -12.81 4.15
CA GLY A 36 1.87 -13.68 5.32
C GLY A 36 0.76 -13.32 6.29
N ILE A 37 0.63 -14.17 7.31
CA ILE A 37 -0.01 -13.83 8.57
C ILE A 37 1.09 -13.27 9.47
N ASN A 38 0.94 -12.03 9.91
CA ASN A 38 2.00 -11.32 10.61
C ASN A 38 1.46 -10.52 11.79
N ASP A 39 2.33 -10.32 12.77
CA ASP A 39 2.09 -9.47 13.92
C ASP A 39 2.80 -8.13 13.73
N GLY A 40 2.18 -7.05 14.18
CA GLY A 40 2.77 -5.72 14.10
C GLY A 40 1.81 -4.61 14.50
N ALA A 41 2.38 -3.47 14.86
CA ALA A 41 1.67 -2.24 15.17
C ALA A 41 2.34 -1.07 14.44
N ALA A 42 1.54 -0.09 14.03
CA ALA A 42 2.03 1.16 13.46
C ALA A 42 1.13 2.29 13.96
N ALA A 43 1.73 3.45 14.23
CA ALA A 43 1.04 4.62 14.74
C ALA A 43 1.55 5.88 14.06
N ILE A 44 0.68 6.88 13.97
CA ILE A 44 0.98 8.23 13.51
C ILE A 44 0.34 9.23 14.47
N VAL A 45 0.96 10.40 14.61
CA VAL A 45 0.36 11.54 15.29
C VAL A 45 -0.24 12.44 14.23
N VAL A 46 -1.52 12.77 14.36
CA VAL A 46 -2.23 13.68 13.46
C VAL A 46 -2.57 14.94 14.23
N MET A 47 -2.24 16.09 13.67
CA MET A 47 -2.47 17.41 14.26
C MET A 47 -3.14 18.29 13.22
N SER A 48 -3.91 19.30 13.66
CA SER A 48 -4.21 20.42 12.80
C SER A 48 -2.93 21.22 12.53
N GLU A 49 -2.90 21.95 11.42
CA GLU A 49 -1.79 22.87 11.10
C GLU A 49 -1.57 23.89 12.23
N GLN A 50 -2.66 24.49 12.73
CA GLN A 50 -2.61 25.41 13.87
C GLN A 50 -1.98 24.79 15.12
N ALA A 51 -2.32 23.54 15.46
CA ALA A 51 -1.73 22.88 16.62
C ALA A 51 -0.24 22.57 16.38
N ALA A 52 0.14 22.16 15.16
CA ALA A 52 1.53 21.92 14.83
C ALA A 52 2.36 23.22 14.97
N GLU A 53 1.82 24.36 14.53
CA GLU A 53 2.43 25.68 14.72
C GLU A 53 2.53 26.07 16.21
N GLU A 54 1.44 25.93 16.97
CA GLU A 54 1.37 26.25 18.40
C GLU A 54 2.41 25.46 19.21
N PHE A 55 2.59 24.17 18.90
CA PHE A 55 3.54 23.30 19.57
C PHE A 55 4.94 23.29 18.92
N GLY A 56 5.18 24.07 17.85
CA GLY A 56 6.47 24.13 17.17
C GLY A 56 6.91 22.81 16.51
N VAL A 57 5.96 21.98 16.08
CA VAL A 57 6.20 20.68 15.45
C VAL A 57 6.24 20.85 13.94
N THR A 58 7.32 20.41 13.29
CA THR A 58 7.37 20.31 11.82
C THR A 58 6.69 19.02 11.35
N PRO A 59 5.58 19.08 10.60
CA PRO A 59 4.91 17.89 10.07
C PRO A 59 5.82 17.12 9.11
N LEU A 60 5.65 15.80 9.03
CA LEU A 60 6.30 14.97 7.99
C LEU A 60 5.64 15.11 6.63
N ALA A 61 4.31 15.35 6.62
CA ALA A 61 3.48 15.57 5.45
C ALA A 61 2.10 16.10 5.90
N THR A 62 1.35 16.61 4.95
CA THR A 62 -0.05 17.03 5.08
C THR A 62 -0.97 16.02 4.38
N ILE A 63 -2.07 15.63 5.04
CA ILE A 63 -3.11 14.80 4.42
C ILE A 63 -3.98 15.70 3.53
N THR A 64 -3.76 15.65 2.22
CA THR A 64 -4.48 16.51 1.25
C THR A 64 -5.71 15.82 0.66
N GLY A 65 -5.86 14.51 0.84
CA GLY A 65 -7.07 13.81 0.44
C GLY A 65 -7.13 12.36 0.90
N TYR A 66 -8.34 11.84 0.93
CA TYR A 66 -8.60 10.42 1.14
C TYR A 66 -9.91 10.04 0.46
N ALA A 67 -10.03 8.78 0.07
CA ALA A 67 -11.26 8.23 -0.49
C ALA A 67 -11.39 6.75 -0.16
N TYR A 68 -12.64 6.29 -0.12
CA TYR A 68 -13.01 4.89 -0.04
C TYR A 68 -14.08 4.59 -1.09
N ALA A 69 -14.10 3.33 -1.52
CA ALA A 69 -15.06 2.80 -2.49
C ALA A 69 -15.42 1.35 -2.14
N GLY A 70 -16.70 1.02 -2.34
CA GLY A 70 -17.18 -0.36 -2.29
C GLY A 70 -17.11 -1.01 -3.68
N VAL A 71 -16.84 -2.30 -3.70
CA VAL A 71 -16.83 -3.16 -4.89
C VAL A 71 -17.52 -4.48 -4.54
N ASP A 72 -17.80 -5.30 -5.55
CA ASP A 72 -18.25 -6.67 -5.31
C ASP A 72 -17.26 -7.40 -4.37
N PRO A 73 -17.73 -8.02 -3.26
CA PRO A 73 -16.88 -8.79 -2.36
C PRO A 73 -16.02 -9.86 -3.08
N TYR A 74 -16.51 -10.44 -4.17
CA TYR A 74 -15.76 -11.40 -5.00
C TYR A 74 -14.55 -10.75 -5.70
N LEU A 75 -14.61 -9.44 -5.92
CA LEU A 75 -13.55 -8.63 -6.53
C LEU A 75 -12.88 -7.70 -5.53
N MET A 76 -12.92 -8.02 -4.22
CA MET A 76 -12.42 -7.14 -3.16
C MET A 76 -11.01 -6.58 -3.40
N GLY A 77 -10.13 -7.35 -4.05
CA GLY A 77 -8.77 -6.94 -4.36
C GLY A 77 -8.69 -5.71 -5.27
N MET A 78 -9.75 -5.44 -6.04
CA MET A 78 -9.84 -4.32 -6.97
C MET A 78 -10.36 -3.03 -6.33
N GLY A 79 -10.79 -3.06 -5.06
CA GLY A 79 -11.24 -1.88 -4.32
C GLY A 79 -10.34 -0.64 -4.44
N PRO A 80 -8.99 -0.78 -4.38
CA PRO A 80 -8.06 0.33 -4.59
C PRO A 80 -8.27 1.10 -5.89
N VAL A 81 -8.69 0.43 -6.97
CA VAL A 81 -8.88 1.07 -8.28
C VAL A 81 -9.95 2.15 -8.18
N GLU A 82 -11.11 1.80 -7.62
CA GLU A 82 -12.25 2.71 -7.52
C GLU A 82 -11.99 3.80 -6.46
N ALA A 83 -11.32 3.45 -5.36
CA ALA A 83 -10.92 4.43 -4.35
C ALA A 83 -9.96 5.49 -4.93
N VAL A 84 -8.91 5.06 -5.64
CA VAL A 84 -7.89 5.95 -6.21
C VAL A 84 -8.48 6.80 -7.34
N LYS A 85 -9.26 6.22 -8.27
CA LYS A 85 -9.95 7.00 -9.31
C LYS A 85 -10.85 8.10 -8.71
N LYS A 86 -11.59 7.77 -7.65
CA LYS A 86 -12.43 8.73 -6.93
C LYS A 86 -11.60 9.83 -6.27
N LEU A 87 -10.47 9.49 -5.65
CA LEU A 87 -9.56 10.47 -5.04
C LEU A 87 -8.95 11.41 -6.07
N LEU A 88 -8.39 10.87 -7.14
CA LEU A 88 -7.78 11.64 -8.23
C LEU A 88 -8.77 12.60 -8.89
N LYS A 89 -10.01 12.13 -9.13
CA LYS A 89 -11.09 12.99 -9.63
C LYS A 89 -11.42 14.13 -8.66
N LYS A 90 -11.44 13.86 -7.35
CA LYS A 90 -11.74 14.85 -6.31
C LYS A 90 -10.61 15.88 -6.18
N SER A 91 -9.36 15.47 -6.33
CA SER A 91 -8.18 16.34 -6.20
C SER A 91 -7.78 17.05 -7.50
N GLY A 92 -8.36 16.65 -8.64
CA GLY A 92 -7.96 17.17 -9.96
C GLY A 92 -6.56 16.70 -10.39
N LEU A 93 -6.05 15.61 -9.79
CA LEU A 93 -4.74 15.05 -10.09
C LEU A 93 -4.86 13.85 -11.02
N THR A 94 -3.73 13.44 -11.59
CA THR A 94 -3.55 12.23 -12.36
C THR A 94 -2.55 11.30 -11.69
N MET A 95 -2.48 10.04 -12.12
CA MET A 95 -1.45 9.11 -11.63
C MET A 95 -0.01 9.61 -11.90
N ASN A 96 0.19 10.44 -12.93
CA ASN A 96 1.50 10.99 -13.26
C ASN A 96 1.99 12.03 -12.24
N ASP A 97 1.07 12.67 -11.52
CA ASP A 97 1.39 13.66 -10.49
C ASP A 97 1.86 13.03 -9.17
N ILE A 98 1.78 11.70 -9.05
CA ILE A 98 2.19 10.95 -7.86
C ILE A 98 3.66 10.54 -8.00
N ASP A 99 4.46 10.86 -6.98
CA ASP A 99 5.90 10.59 -6.97
C ASP A 99 6.21 9.21 -6.40
N LEU A 100 5.47 8.80 -5.35
CA LEU A 100 5.63 7.51 -4.68
C LEU A 100 4.28 6.91 -4.32
N ILE A 101 4.19 5.58 -4.44
CA ILE A 101 2.98 4.82 -4.17
C ILE A 101 3.32 3.68 -3.23
N GLU A 102 2.61 3.59 -2.11
CA GLU A 102 2.56 2.38 -1.31
C GLU A 102 1.20 1.73 -1.52
N ALA A 103 1.18 0.62 -2.25
CA ALA A 103 -0.01 -0.17 -2.54
C ALA A 103 0.12 -1.54 -1.90
N ASN A 104 -0.68 -1.82 -0.87
CA ASN A 104 -0.53 -3.05 -0.10
C ASN A 104 -0.67 -4.30 -0.98
N GLU A 105 0.24 -5.26 -0.78
CA GLU A 105 0.32 -6.50 -1.54
C GLU A 105 -0.31 -7.66 -0.77
N ALA A 106 -1.64 -7.65 -0.63
CA ALA A 106 -2.33 -8.80 -0.03
C ALA A 106 -2.02 -10.07 -0.84
N PHE A 107 -2.09 -9.95 -2.17
CA PHE A 107 -1.71 -10.95 -3.15
C PHE A 107 -1.08 -10.28 -4.38
N ALA A 108 -0.07 -10.92 -4.99
CA ALA A 108 0.58 -10.40 -6.20
C ALA A 108 -0.43 -10.19 -7.34
N ALA A 109 -1.34 -11.14 -7.55
CA ALA A 109 -2.36 -11.05 -8.59
C ALA A 109 -3.26 -9.82 -8.42
N GLN A 110 -3.63 -9.50 -7.17
CA GLN A 110 -4.42 -8.32 -6.84
C GLN A 110 -3.63 -7.03 -7.10
N SER A 111 -2.39 -6.94 -6.61
CA SER A 111 -1.56 -5.74 -6.81
C SER A 111 -1.28 -5.47 -8.28
N LEU A 112 -0.99 -6.51 -9.06
CA LEU A 112 -0.80 -6.41 -10.51
C LEU A 112 -2.08 -5.96 -11.21
N GLY A 113 -3.24 -6.50 -10.82
CA GLY A 113 -4.53 -6.10 -11.37
C GLY A 113 -4.85 -4.63 -11.11
N VAL A 114 -4.63 -4.17 -9.87
CA VAL A 114 -4.78 -2.75 -9.50
C VAL A 114 -3.85 -1.87 -10.33
N GLY A 115 -2.58 -2.25 -10.42
CA GLY A 115 -1.58 -1.49 -11.16
C GLY A 115 -1.88 -1.37 -12.65
N TYR A 116 -2.32 -2.46 -13.26
CA TYR A 116 -2.76 -2.47 -14.65
C TYR A 116 -3.95 -1.52 -14.88
N GLN A 117 -4.96 -1.54 -13.99
CA GLN A 117 -6.15 -0.70 -14.11
C GLN A 117 -5.90 0.79 -13.84
N LEU A 118 -4.95 1.10 -12.97
CA LEU A 118 -4.56 2.49 -12.67
C LEU A 118 -3.51 3.02 -13.64
N GLY A 119 -2.79 2.15 -14.35
CA GLY A 119 -1.71 2.55 -15.25
C GLY A 119 -0.56 3.25 -14.51
N TRP A 120 -0.27 2.83 -13.27
CA TRP A 120 0.81 3.42 -12.49
C TRP A 120 2.18 3.03 -13.05
N ASP A 121 3.21 3.81 -12.72
CA ASP A 121 4.60 3.46 -13.00
C ASP A 121 5.10 2.49 -11.92
N PRO A 122 5.46 1.24 -12.25
CA PRO A 122 5.94 0.26 -11.27
C PRO A 122 7.20 0.72 -10.54
N SER A 123 8.02 1.60 -11.13
CA SER A 123 9.24 2.10 -10.49
C SER A 123 8.97 3.04 -9.30
N LYS A 124 7.73 3.52 -9.16
CA LYS A 124 7.26 4.37 -8.05
C LYS A 124 6.51 3.61 -6.97
N VAL A 125 6.21 2.32 -7.18
CA VAL A 125 5.33 1.53 -6.32
C VAL A 125 6.15 0.62 -5.41
N ASN A 126 5.89 0.66 -4.10
CA ASN A 126 6.50 -0.22 -3.09
C ASN A 126 8.03 -0.31 -3.23
N VAL A 127 8.71 0.83 -3.38
CA VAL A 127 10.14 0.91 -3.77
C VAL A 127 11.10 0.29 -2.75
N ASN A 128 10.63 0.00 -1.53
CA ASN A 128 11.35 -0.69 -0.47
C ASN A 128 10.81 -2.11 -0.20
N GLY A 129 10.02 -2.65 -1.12
CA GLY A 129 9.29 -3.92 -0.96
C GLY A 129 7.90 -3.72 -0.34
N GLY A 130 6.99 -4.64 -0.65
CA GLY A 130 5.62 -4.63 -0.12
C GLY A 130 5.31 -5.81 0.80
N ALA A 131 4.02 -6.02 1.07
CA ALA A 131 3.53 -6.97 2.08
C ALA A 131 3.80 -8.45 1.74
N ILE A 132 4.12 -8.81 0.49
CA ILE A 132 4.57 -10.17 0.16
C ILE A 132 5.90 -10.46 0.87
N ALA A 133 6.79 -9.48 0.94
CA ALA A 133 8.08 -9.60 1.60
C ALA A 133 8.05 -9.16 3.07
N LEU A 134 7.35 -8.07 3.38
CA LEU A 134 7.34 -7.45 4.71
C LEU A 134 6.24 -8.01 5.63
N GLY A 135 5.25 -8.69 5.07
CA GLY A 135 4.13 -9.23 5.82
C GLY A 135 2.90 -8.30 5.89
N HIS A 136 1.78 -8.86 6.34
CA HIS A 136 0.47 -8.20 6.38
C HIS A 136 -0.22 -8.33 7.74
N PRO A 137 0.20 -7.56 8.76
CA PRO A 137 -0.55 -7.43 10.01
C PRO A 137 -1.84 -6.66 9.74
N ILE A 138 -2.96 -7.36 9.59
CA ILE A 138 -4.18 -6.85 8.94
C ILE A 138 -4.61 -5.49 9.51
N GLY A 139 -4.78 -5.39 10.84
CA GLY A 139 -5.23 -4.15 11.49
C GLY A 139 -4.21 -2.99 11.44
N ALA A 140 -2.91 -3.30 11.31
CA ALA A 140 -1.85 -2.30 11.29
C ALA A 140 -1.42 -1.90 9.87
N SER A 141 -1.75 -2.72 8.85
CA SER A 141 -1.14 -2.61 7.52
C SER A 141 -1.42 -1.29 6.81
N GLY A 142 -2.61 -0.71 6.99
CA GLY A 142 -2.93 0.61 6.43
C GLY A 142 -2.03 1.71 6.98
N THR A 143 -1.85 1.76 8.31
CA THR A 143 -0.93 2.70 8.94
C THR A 143 0.53 2.38 8.59
N ARG A 144 0.88 1.09 8.50
CA ARG A 144 2.24 0.64 8.20
C ARG A 144 2.68 1.01 6.78
N ILE A 145 1.83 0.87 5.74
CA ILE A 145 2.17 1.40 4.39
C ILE A 145 2.34 2.92 4.42
N LEU A 146 1.50 3.64 5.17
CA LEU A 146 1.59 5.09 5.25
C LEU A 146 2.88 5.55 5.94
N VAL A 147 3.28 4.89 7.02
CA VAL A 147 4.58 5.16 7.68
C VAL A 147 5.73 4.92 6.70
N THR A 148 5.75 3.78 6.00
CA THR A 148 6.77 3.49 4.98
C THR A 148 6.82 4.60 3.92
N LEU A 149 5.66 5.00 3.40
CA LEU A 149 5.53 6.07 2.41
C LEU A 149 6.13 7.39 2.91
N LEU A 150 5.74 7.85 4.10
CA LEU A 150 6.18 9.14 4.66
C LEU A 150 7.70 9.21 4.82
N TYR A 151 8.32 8.16 5.36
CA TYR A 151 9.77 8.12 5.51
C TYR A 151 10.49 8.02 4.18
N GLU A 152 9.93 7.29 3.20
CA GLU A 152 10.51 7.19 1.87
C GLU A 152 10.39 8.50 1.08
N MET A 153 9.26 9.21 1.20
CA MET A 153 9.07 10.54 0.63
C MET A 153 10.11 11.52 1.17
N LYS A 154 10.30 11.55 2.49
CA LYS A 154 11.34 12.36 3.12
C LYS A 154 12.75 11.99 2.61
N ARG A 155 13.05 10.70 2.48
CA ARG A 155 14.36 10.21 2.01
C ARG A 155 14.65 10.62 0.56
N ARG A 156 13.62 10.68 -0.29
CA ARG A 156 13.74 11.04 -1.72
C ARG A 156 13.41 12.47 -2.06
N ASN A 157 13.00 13.27 -1.07
CA ASN A 157 12.43 14.60 -1.29
C ASN A 157 11.25 14.56 -2.29
N ALA A 158 10.42 13.51 -2.19
CA ALA A 158 9.22 13.35 -3.02
C ALA A 158 8.10 14.25 -2.50
N LYS A 159 7.33 14.86 -3.40
CA LYS A 159 6.31 15.85 -3.04
C LYS A 159 4.96 15.21 -2.80
N ARG A 160 4.55 14.23 -3.62
CA ARG A 160 3.22 13.60 -3.52
C ARG A 160 3.30 12.09 -3.34
N GLY A 161 2.68 11.60 -2.28
CA GLY A 161 2.58 10.19 -1.96
C GLY A 161 1.14 9.68 -1.97
N LEU A 162 0.96 8.46 -2.48
CA LEU A 162 -0.33 7.75 -2.45
C LEU A 162 -0.19 6.44 -1.67
N ALA A 163 -0.93 6.29 -0.56
CA ALA A 163 -1.09 5.02 0.13
C ALA A 163 -2.44 4.40 -0.21
N THR A 164 -2.51 3.11 -0.56
CA THR A 164 -3.77 2.43 -0.91
C THR A 164 -3.77 0.94 -0.55
N LEU A 165 -4.93 0.41 -0.17
CA LEU A 165 -5.11 -1.01 0.11
C LEU A 165 -6.54 -1.50 -0.15
N CYS A 166 -6.66 -2.79 -0.49
CA CYS A 166 -7.93 -3.50 -0.52
C CYS A 166 -8.37 -3.87 0.90
N VAL A 167 -9.66 -4.13 1.08
CA VAL A 167 -10.26 -4.52 2.35
C VAL A 167 -11.22 -5.68 2.12
N GLY A 168 -11.10 -6.70 2.97
CA GLY A 168 -12.02 -7.84 3.00
C GLY A 168 -13.48 -7.40 3.08
N GLY A 169 -14.36 -8.09 2.35
CA GLY A 169 -15.77 -7.70 2.25
C GLY A 169 -16.09 -6.71 1.13
N GLY A 170 -15.12 -6.35 0.28
CA GLY A 170 -15.38 -5.58 -0.94
C GLY A 170 -15.23 -4.08 -0.77
N MET A 171 -14.13 -3.62 -0.16
CA MET A 171 -13.82 -2.18 -0.11
C MET A 171 -12.37 -1.90 -0.52
N GLY A 172 -12.11 -0.65 -0.88
CA GLY A 172 -10.77 -0.10 -0.98
C GLY A 172 -10.71 1.27 -0.34
N ILE A 173 -9.53 1.64 0.15
CA ILE A 173 -9.25 2.94 0.75
C ILE A 173 -7.91 3.45 0.25
N CYS A 174 -7.81 4.76 0.06
CA CYS A 174 -6.58 5.44 -0.29
C CYS A 174 -6.45 6.79 0.41
N MET A 175 -5.20 7.24 0.57
CA MET A 175 -4.83 8.51 1.17
C MET A 175 -3.74 9.16 0.32
N LEU A 176 -3.94 10.45 0.02
CA LEU A 176 -2.98 11.34 -0.61
C LEU A 176 -2.32 12.19 0.47
N VAL A 177 -0.99 12.25 0.44
CA VAL A 177 -0.18 13.08 1.32
C VAL A 177 0.79 13.93 0.51
N GLU A 178 1.05 15.14 0.97
CA GLU A 178 2.05 16.04 0.38
C GLU A 178 3.11 16.43 1.41
N ALA A 179 4.38 16.44 1.03
CA ALA A 179 5.51 16.80 1.89
C ALA A 179 5.59 18.31 2.18
#